data_AF-A0A146JZG7-F1
#
_entry.id   AF-A0A146JZG7-F1
#
_cell.length_a   1.000
_cell.length_b   1.000
_cell.length_c   1.000
_cell.angle_alpha   90.00
_cell.angle_beta   90.00
_cell.angle_gamma   90.00
#
_symmetry.space_group_name_H-M   'P 1'
#
loop_
_entity.id
_entity.type
_entity.pdbx_description
1 polymer ?
#
loop_
_entity_poly.entity_id
_entity_poly.type
_entity_poly.pdbx_seq_one_letter_code
_entity_poly.pdbx_strand_id
1 'polypeptide(L)'
;ITNAQISINLNLYLIKYYFIIPHPMAFSTNYKFEEQVHTVVNSFSPYMIKQNGDVFYLDDQMQERILFGLGFEVSSDALYHKGFYYMINSTDKKLYAVNMVTHEAKWFNEIQFTLRGKSKGGQQFTIVSDFLYFIGQTHLTSVDLNTNKMEDTGVVCSSIHSFCGRVLLQNANSDQIIVGELNKNEFTETFSRKGKLINQCNFSNLGIYQTIDNKLINLRTCQVSQLEEKERKQFYNKVFGATIFPEFAEQQIAEYAEFLRKQYKDDGYAQQVKVSNEMKLLLGLTENQFQNKAEEFIEELKQQKINLELIQKIVIQLPKLDSFKKLEQLSDKSKCLLVEEISKTPILLKGCQSQFFFERVGCFLLNEESSITQKNSFAKHTILMAALNTITKPLLNSMQHK
;
A
#
# COMPACT_ATOMS: atom_id res chain seq x y z
N ILE A 1 -11.99 12.88 29.46
CA ILE A 1 -11.95 12.78 27.98
C ILE A 1 -13.03 11.78 27.58
N THR A 2 -14.14 12.25 27.04
CA THR A 2 -15.39 11.48 26.87
C THR A 2 -15.44 10.80 25.50
N ASN A 3 -16.17 9.69 25.40
CA ASN A 3 -16.36 8.85 24.20
C ASN A 3 -16.76 9.62 22.92
N ALA A 4 -17.32 10.83 23.06
CA ALA A 4 -17.66 11.70 21.93
C ALA A 4 -16.44 12.32 21.22
N GLN A 5 -15.36 12.63 21.94
CA GLN A 5 -14.12 13.20 21.36
C GLN A 5 -13.32 12.15 20.58
N ILE A 6 -13.47 10.87 20.94
CA ILE A 6 -12.81 9.73 20.28
C ILE A 6 -13.54 9.39 18.96
N SER A 7 -14.86 9.48 18.93
CA SER A 7 -15.68 9.15 17.74
C SER A 7 -15.57 10.18 16.61
N ILE A 8 -15.36 11.47 16.94
CA ILE A 8 -15.17 12.54 15.94
C ILE A 8 -13.78 12.46 15.30
N ASN A 9 -12.75 12.13 16.08
CA ASN A 9 -11.39 11.93 15.54
C ASN A 9 -11.28 10.65 14.71
N LEU A 10 -11.96 9.55 15.07
CA LEU A 10 -12.01 8.34 14.24
C LEU A 10 -12.70 8.55 12.89
N ASN A 11 -13.79 9.34 12.85
CA ASN A 11 -14.52 9.59 11.61
C ASN A 11 -13.77 10.55 10.66
N LEU A 12 -13.04 11.55 11.18
CA LEU A 12 -12.18 12.40 10.36
C LEU A 12 -10.92 11.67 9.87
N TYR A 13 -10.40 10.72 10.65
CA TYR A 13 -9.29 9.86 10.22
C TYR A 13 -9.75 8.89 9.11
N LEU A 14 -10.93 8.29 9.23
CA LEU A 14 -11.47 7.39 8.20
C LEU A 14 -11.82 8.12 6.89
N ILE A 15 -12.38 9.34 6.96
CA ILE A 15 -12.74 10.11 5.76
C ILE A 15 -11.50 10.62 5.01
N LYS A 16 -10.40 10.92 5.70
CA LYS A 16 -9.15 11.34 5.04
C LYS A 16 -8.43 10.19 4.32
N TYR A 17 -8.62 8.95 4.77
CA TYR A 17 -7.99 7.75 4.18
C TYR A 17 -8.85 7.09 3.08
N TYR A 18 -10.18 7.20 3.11
CA TYR A 18 -11.03 6.58 2.08
C TYR A 18 -11.13 7.35 0.76
N PHE A 19 -10.74 8.62 0.72
CA PHE A 19 -10.84 9.47 -0.49
C PHE A 19 -9.53 9.57 -1.30
N ILE A 20 -8.44 8.91 -0.87
CA ILE A 20 -7.17 8.85 -1.61
C ILE A 20 -6.72 7.39 -1.80
N ILE A 21 -7.68 6.47 -1.95
CA ILE A 21 -7.38 5.14 -2.47
C ILE A 21 -8.16 5.06 -3.78
N PRO A 22 -7.51 4.81 -4.94
CA PRO A 22 -8.23 4.48 -6.15
C PRO A 22 -9.23 3.36 -5.82
N HIS A 23 -10.35 3.28 -6.53
CA HIS A 23 -11.25 2.11 -6.52
C HIS A 23 -10.46 0.82 -6.27
N PRO A 24 -11.00 -0.20 -5.55
CA PRO A 24 -10.32 -1.46 -5.32
C PRO A 24 -9.89 -2.02 -6.68
N MET A 25 -8.65 -1.73 -7.07
CA MET A 25 -8.06 -2.37 -8.22
C MET A 25 -7.89 -3.78 -7.73
N ALA A 26 -8.34 -4.77 -8.50
CA ALA A 26 -8.03 -6.15 -8.21
C ALA A 26 -6.50 -6.30 -8.29
N PHE A 27 -5.81 -6.08 -7.17
CA PHE A 27 -4.36 -6.21 -7.03
C PHE A 27 -3.96 -7.68 -6.86
N SER A 28 -4.93 -8.56 -6.63
CA SER A 28 -4.74 -10.01 -6.64
C SER A 28 -4.74 -10.51 -8.09
N THR A 29 -3.58 -10.98 -8.54
CA THR A 29 -3.50 -11.79 -9.75
C THR A 29 -3.59 -13.27 -9.35
N ASN A 30 -4.20 -14.08 -10.20
CA ASN A 30 -4.22 -15.54 -10.00
C ASN A 30 -2.95 -16.22 -10.54
N TYR A 31 -1.91 -15.45 -10.89
CA TYR A 31 -0.65 -16.02 -11.37
C TYR A 31 0.04 -16.71 -10.21
N LYS A 32 0.28 -18.00 -10.39
CA LYS A 32 0.89 -18.89 -9.41
C LYS A 32 2.25 -19.30 -9.92
N PHE A 33 3.27 -19.16 -9.08
CA PHE A 33 4.62 -19.61 -9.43
C PHE A 33 4.72 -21.13 -9.40
N GLU A 34 5.45 -21.70 -10.36
CA GLU A 34 5.77 -23.13 -10.41
C GLU A 34 6.97 -23.48 -9.53
N GLU A 35 7.91 -22.54 -9.41
CA GLU A 35 9.09 -22.62 -8.56
C GLU A 35 9.04 -21.59 -7.44
N GLN A 36 9.89 -21.77 -6.44
CA GLN A 36 10.03 -20.78 -5.38
C GLN A 36 10.80 -19.57 -5.92
N VAL A 37 10.21 -18.39 -5.74
CA VAL A 37 10.82 -17.11 -6.08
C VAL A 37 10.91 -16.22 -4.84
N HIS A 38 11.88 -15.32 -4.85
CA HIS A 38 12.16 -14.36 -3.79
C HIS A 38 11.75 -12.97 -4.23
N THR A 39 11.22 -12.16 -3.32
CA THR A 39 10.80 -10.79 -3.66
C THR A 39 11.91 -9.80 -3.32
N VAL A 40 11.98 -8.70 -4.08
CA VAL A 40 12.71 -7.50 -3.67
C VAL A 40 11.77 -6.62 -2.84
N VAL A 41 11.93 -6.67 -1.52
CA VAL A 41 11.14 -5.92 -0.54
C VAL A 41 11.50 -4.44 -0.59
N ASN A 42 10.52 -3.57 -0.32
CA ASN A 42 10.65 -2.10 -0.34
C ASN A 42 11.02 -1.49 -1.70
N SER A 43 10.87 -2.26 -2.79
CA SER A 43 11.12 -1.81 -4.16
C SER A 43 9.90 -1.07 -4.74
N PHE A 44 10.17 -0.10 -5.62
CA PHE A 44 9.16 0.64 -6.40
C PHE A 44 8.67 -0.12 -7.64
N SER A 45 9.09 -1.36 -7.79
CA SER A 45 8.59 -2.30 -8.78
C SER A 45 8.65 -3.70 -8.17
N PRO A 46 7.69 -4.59 -8.46
CA PRO A 46 7.58 -5.91 -7.86
C PRO A 46 8.60 -6.88 -8.48
N TYR A 47 9.88 -6.52 -8.41
CA TYR A 47 10.99 -7.34 -8.88
C TYR A 47 11.11 -8.58 -8.00
N MET A 48 11.46 -9.68 -8.65
CA MET A 48 11.59 -10.99 -8.05
C MET A 48 12.91 -11.62 -8.49
N ILE A 49 13.39 -12.58 -7.72
CA ILE A 49 14.67 -13.24 -7.90
C ILE A 49 14.43 -14.75 -7.86
N LYS A 50 14.85 -15.46 -8.91
CA LYS A 50 14.85 -16.92 -8.94
C LYS A 50 15.99 -17.46 -8.08
N GLN A 51 15.91 -18.73 -7.67
CA GLN A 51 16.96 -19.35 -6.84
C GLN A 51 18.35 -19.30 -7.49
N ASN A 52 18.42 -19.37 -8.82
CA ASN A 52 19.65 -19.28 -9.60
C ASN A 52 20.26 -17.86 -9.66
N GLY A 53 19.56 -16.85 -9.11
CA GLY A 53 19.99 -15.46 -9.09
C GLY A 53 19.49 -14.60 -10.26
N ASP A 54 18.60 -15.09 -11.12
CA ASP A 54 18.00 -14.26 -12.16
C ASP A 54 16.99 -13.28 -11.57
N VAL A 55 17.19 -11.98 -11.83
CA VAL A 55 16.29 -10.90 -11.41
C VAL A 55 15.31 -10.60 -12.53
N PHE A 56 14.01 -10.61 -12.23
CA PHE A 56 12.96 -10.49 -13.24
C PHE A 56 11.72 -9.75 -12.70
N TYR A 57 10.80 -9.42 -13.61
CA TYR A 57 9.42 -9.02 -13.28
C TYR A 57 8.42 -9.69 -14.21
N LEU A 58 7.14 -9.66 -13.84
CA LEU A 58 6.04 -10.04 -14.72
C LEU A 58 5.44 -8.79 -15.36
N ASP A 59 5.35 -8.77 -16.69
CA ASP A 59 4.68 -7.69 -17.41
C ASP A 59 3.14 -7.76 -17.27
N ASP A 60 2.42 -6.84 -17.91
CA ASP A 60 0.95 -6.81 -17.84
C ASP A 60 0.27 -8.04 -18.45
N GLN A 61 0.99 -8.83 -19.25
CA GLN A 61 0.55 -10.09 -19.83
C GLN A 61 0.99 -11.30 -18.98
N MET A 62 1.53 -11.05 -17.78
CA MET A 62 2.10 -12.06 -16.87
C MET A 62 3.23 -12.86 -17.52
N GLN A 63 3.97 -12.24 -18.44
CA GLN A 63 5.17 -12.84 -19.02
C GLN A 63 6.41 -12.44 -18.24
N GLU A 64 7.29 -13.40 -17.97
CA GLU A 64 8.57 -13.14 -17.31
C GLU A 64 9.49 -12.30 -18.20
N ARG A 65 10.03 -11.23 -17.61
CA ARG A 65 11.02 -10.35 -18.21
C ARG A 65 12.26 -10.34 -17.34
N ILE A 66 13.31 -11.04 -17.77
CA ILE A 66 14.61 -11.04 -17.10
C ILE A 66 15.28 -9.68 -17.28
N LEU A 67 15.75 -9.09 -16.18
CA LEU A 67 16.47 -7.83 -16.16
C LEU A 67 17.99 -8.07 -16.25
N PHE A 68 18.50 -8.91 -15.36
CA PHE A 68 19.91 -9.30 -15.28
C PHE A 68 20.07 -10.52 -14.36
N GLY A 69 21.24 -11.15 -14.35
CA GLY A 69 21.60 -12.23 -13.43
C GLY A 69 22.64 -11.78 -12.40
N LEU A 70 22.52 -12.27 -11.17
CA LEU A 70 23.42 -11.94 -10.05
C LEU A 70 24.78 -12.66 -10.13
N GLY A 71 24.83 -13.79 -10.84
CA GLY A 71 26.01 -14.66 -10.88
C GLY A 71 26.20 -15.53 -9.64
N PHE A 72 25.21 -15.57 -8.74
CA PHE A 72 25.18 -16.45 -7.57
C PHE A 72 23.74 -16.79 -7.16
N GLU A 73 23.58 -17.89 -6.44
CA GLU A 73 22.28 -18.33 -5.94
C GLU A 73 21.82 -17.54 -4.72
N VAL A 74 20.51 -17.34 -4.58
CA VAL A 74 19.89 -16.67 -3.42
C VAL A 74 18.98 -17.62 -2.65
N SER A 75 18.77 -17.35 -1.35
CA SER A 75 17.93 -18.21 -0.48
C SER A 75 16.88 -17.43 0.32
N SER A 76 16.84 -16.11 0.13
CA SER A 76 15.98 -15.21 0.89
C SER A 76 15.52 -14.06 0.01
N ASP A 77 14.52 -13.33 0.49
CA ASP A 77 14.14 -12.06 -0.10
C ASP A 77 15.30 -11.06 -0.07
N ALA A 78 15.34 -10.20 -1.07
CA ALA A 78 16.25 -9.07 -1.13
C ALA A 78 15.57 -7.82 -0.56
N LEU A 79 16.35 -6.88 -0.04
CA LEU A 79 15.85 -5.62 0.50
C LEU A 79 16.40 -4.46 -0.32
N TYR A 80 15.51 -3.63 -0.85
CA TYR A 80 15.89 -2.42 -1.57
C TYR A 80 16.19 -1.26 -0.61
N HIS A 81 17.25 -0.50 -0.91
CA HIS A 81 17.52 0.79 -0.29
C HIS A 81 18.35 1.68 -1.24
N LYS A 82 17.83 2.86 -1.61
CA LYS A 82 18.51 3.94 -2.36
C LYS A 82 19.35 3.46 -3.56
N GLY A 83 18.76 2.62 -4.41
CA GLY A 83 19.41 2.10 -5.62
C GLY A 83 20.29 0.87 -5.43
N PHE A 84 20.21 0.21 -4.26
CA PHE A 84 20.89 -1.05 -3.99
C PHE A 84 19.90 -2.15 -3.58
N TYR A 85 20.19 -3.38 -3.99
CA TYR A 85 19.58 -4.57 -3.42
C TYR A 85 20.55 -5.25 -2.47
N TYR A 86 20.10 -5.49 -1.24
CA TYR A 86 20.85 -6.24 -0.24
C TYR A 86 20.29 -7.65 -0.17
N MET A 87 21.16 -8.67 -0.25
CA MET A 87 20.74 -10.07 -0.27
C MET A 87 21.85 -11.03 0.17
N ILE A 88 21.46 -12.21 0.63
CA ILE A 88 22.40 -13.25 1.06
C ILE A 88 22.66 -14.22 -0.09
N ASN A 89 23.93 -14.39 -0.44
CA ASN A 89 24.35 -15.46 -1.34
C ASN A 89 24.22 -16.82 -0.63
N SER A 90 23.50 -17.75 -1.26
CA SER A 90 23.24 -19.10 -0.76
C SER A 90 24.49 -19.93 -0.53
N THR A 91 25.53 -19.72 -1.32
CA THR A 91 26.75 -20.54 -1.33
C THR A 91 27.73 -20.10 -0.26
N ASP A 92 28.15 -18.84 -0.25
CA ASP A 92 29.17 -18.32 0.67
C ASP A 92 28.60 -17.68 1.95
N LYS A 93 27.27 -17.53 2.01
CA LYS A 93 26.53 -16.91 3.12
C LYS A 93 26.96 -15.48 3.42
N LYS A 94 27.50 -14.76 2.44
CA LYS A 94 27.84 -13.35 2.56
C LYS A 94 26.66 -12.47 2.18
N LEU A 95 26.57 -11.32 2.83
CA LEU A 95 25.64 -10.26 2.46
C LEU A 95 26.24 -9.47 1.30
N TYR A 96 25.55 -9.43 0.16
CA TYR A 96 25.93 -8.63 -1.00
C TYR A 96 25.05 -7.39 -1.11
N ALA A 97 25.66 -6.27 -1.47
CA ALA A 97 24.99 -5.08 -1.98
C ALA A 97 25.17 -5.03 -3.50
N VAL A 98 24.05 -5.05 -4.22
CA VAL A 98 24.01 -5.06 -5.69
C VAL A 98 23.54 -3.69 -6.15
N ASN A 99 24.38 -2.99 -6.91
CA ASN A 99 24.04 -1.67 -7.44
C ASN A 99 23.08 -1.79 -8.63
N MET A 100 21.92 -1.13 -8.57
CA MET A 100 20.89 -1.28 -9.61
C MET A 100 21.22 -0.60 -10.95
N VAL A 101 22.24 0.26 -11.02
CA VAL A 101 22.67 0.91 -12.27
C VAL A 101 23.69 0.06 -13.01
N THR A 102 24.68 -0.42 -12.27
CA THR A 102 25.84 -1.14 -12.81
C THR A 102 25.67 -2.66 -12.77
N HIS A 103 24.72 -3.14 -11.98
CA HIS A 103 24.51 -4.55 -11.63
C HIS A 103 25.72 -5.21 -10.94
N GLU A 104 26.70 -4.41 -10.49
CA GLU A 104 27.83 -4.92 -9.72
C GLU A 104 27.39 -5.36 -8.31
N ALA A 105 27.73 -6.59 -7.95
CA ALA A 105 27.57 -7.12 -6.61
C ALA A 105 28.88 -6.98 -5.81
N LYS A 106 28.80 -6.43 -4.59
CA LYS A 106 29.94 -6.28 -3.67
C LYS A 106 29.63 -6.89 -2.32
N TRP A 107 30.60 -7.58 -1.72
CA TRP A 107 30.47 -8.08 -0.35
C TRP A 107 30.35 -6.89 0.61
N PHE A 108 29.20 -6.75 1.24
CA PHE A 108 28.86 -5.60 2.05
C PHE A 108 29.40 -5.74 3.48
N ASN A 109 30.26 -4.80 3.89
CA ASN A 109 30.83 -4.67 5.23
C ASN A 109 31.40 -5.96 5.83
N GLU A 110 31.91 -6.85 4.98
CA GLU A 110 32.44 -8.15 5.38
C GLU A 110 31.45 -9.02 6.18
N ILE A 111 30.14 -8.75 6.06
CA ILE A 111 29.10 -9.47 6.80
C ILE A 111 28.95 -10.87 6.21
N GLN A 112 29.13 -11.88 7.05
CA GLN A 112 28.95 -13.28 6.71
C GLN A 112 28.18 -14.01 7.80
N PHE A 113 27.15 -14.76 7.39
CA PHE A 113 26.29 -15.51 8.29
C PHE A 113 26.85 -16.91 8.51
N THR A 114 26.85 -17.36 9.78
CA THR A 114 27.33 -18.70 10.10
C THR A 114 26.27 -19.76 9.77
N LEU A 115 26.71 -20.90 9.22
CA LEU A 115 25.87 -22.08 8.98
C LEU A 115 25.40 -22.79 10.28
N ARG A 116 25.87 -22.33 11.45
CA ARG A 116 25.64 -22.99 12.74
C ARG A 116 24.30 -22.59 13.33
N GLY A 117 23.22 -22.98 12.64
CA GLY A 117 21.87 -22.84 13.15
C GLY A 117 20.93 -23.71 12.35
N LYS A 118 20.08 -24.48 13.02
CA LYS A 118 18.99 -25.27 12.41
C LYS A 118 17.96 -24.40 11.67
N SER A 119 18.14 -23.09 11.60
CA SER A 119 17.35 -22.13 10.84
C SER A 119 17.72 -22.19 9.35
N LYS A 120 17.53 -23.35 8.72
CA LYS A 120 17.41 -23.43 7.27
C LYS A 120 16.18 -22.60 6.88
N GLY A 121 16.39 -21.38 6.38
CA GLY A 121 15.36 -20.56 5.73
C GLY A 121 14.93 -19.27 6.44
N GLY A 122 15.50 -18.92 7.61
CA GLY A 122 15.23 -17.65 8.32
C GLY A 122 15.72 -16.40 7.57
N GLN A 123 14.97 -15.31 7.59
CA GLN A 123 15.50 -13.99 7.21
C GLN A 123 16.48 -13.54 8.31
N GLN A 124 17.74 -13.29 7.94
CA GLN A 124 18.82 -12.99 8.89
C GLN A 124 19.16 -11.50 8.98
N PHE A 125 18.55 -10.68 8.13
CA PHE A 125 18.74 -9.24 8.14
C PHE A 125 17.48 -8.53 7.64
N THR A 126 17.29 -7.29 8.05
CA THR A 126 16.27 -6.41 7.50
C THR A 126 16.79 -4.98 7.36
N ILE A 127 16.09 -4.16 6.60
CA ILE A 127 16.34 -2.71 6.51
C ILE A 127 15.12 -1.98 7.05
N VAL A 128 15.35 -1.07 7.99
CA VAL A 128 14.33 -0.13 8.51
C VAL A 128 14.94 1.26 8.46
N SER A 129 14.29 2.16 7.72
CA SER A 129 14.81 3.49 7.43
C SER A 129 16.22 3.41 6.80
N ASP A 130 17.21 4.10 7.35
CA ASP A 130 18.61 4.10 6.89
C ASP A 130 19.48 3.07 7.63
N PHE A 131 18.89 2.13 8.36
CA PHE A 131 19.63 1.13 9.14
C PHE A 131 19.39 -0.28 8.59
N LEU A 132 20.48 -0.99 8.35
CA LEU A 132 20.48 -2.42 8.10
C LEU A 132 20.72 -3.14 9.42
N TYR A 133 19.78 -3.97 9.83
CA TYR A 133 19.88 -4.80 11.02
C TYR A 133 20.15 -6.24 10.61
N PHE A 134 21.14 -6.89 11.20
CA PHE A 134 21.45 -8.28 10.90
C PHE A 134 21.81 -9.05 12.16
N ILE A 135 21.64 -10.35 12.11
CA ILE A 135 21.96 -11.24 13.23
C ILE A 135 23.45 -11.58 13.14
N GLY A 136 24.23 -11.14 14.12
CA GLY A 136 25.64 -11.50 14.27
C GLY A 136 25.79 -12.92 14.83
N GLN A 137 26.50 -13.08 15.95
CA GLN A 137 26.58 -14.38 16.63
C GLN A 137 25.24 -14.76 17.28
N THR A 138 24.73 -13.89 18.16
CA THR A 138 23.46 -14.08 18.88
C THR A 138 22.69 -12.78 19.09
N HIS A 139 23.31 -11.63 18.83
CA HIS A 139 22.71 -10.32 18.97
C HIS A 139 22.42 -9.71 17.61
N LEU A 140 21.42 -8.84 17.60
CA LEU A 140 21.14 -7.97 16.48
C LEU A 140 22.19 -6.86 16.44
N THR A 141 22.85 -6.73 15.29
CA THR A 141 23.80 -5.66 14.99
C THR A 141 23.16 -4.72 13.98
N SER A 142 23.31 -3.42 14.17
CA SER A 142 22.87 -2.39 13.23
C SER A 142 24.05 -1.89 12.41
N VAL A 143 23.77 -1.48 11.17
CA VAL A 143 24.68 -0.75 10.30
C VAL A 143 23.92 0.48 9.80
N ASP A 144 24.44 1.67 10.08
CA ASP A 144 23.96 2.88 9.42
C ASP A 144 24.41 2.87 7.96
N LEU A 145 23.47 2.82 7.01
CA LEU A 145 23.75 2.73 5.58
C LEU A 145 24.33 4.02 5.00
N ASN A 146 24.22 5.15 5.70
CA ASN A 146 24.83 6.41 5.29
C ASN A 146 26.30 6.51 5.74
N THR A 147 26.64 5.95 6.91
CA THR A 147 27.98 6.10 7.53
C THR A 147 28.81 4.82 7.55
N ASN A 148 28.19 3.67 7.24
CA ASN A 148 28.72 2.31 7.43
C ASN A 148 29.16 1.99 8.86
N LYS A 149 28.72 2.77 9.86
CA LYS A 149 29.02 2.51 11.26
C LYS A 149 28.21 1.31 11.75
N MET A 150 28.88 0.33 12.34
CA MET A 150 28.26 -0.86 12.94
C MET A 150 28.17 -0.74 14.46
N GLU A 151 27.03 -1.13 15.03
CA GLU A 151 26.78 -1.07 16.48
C GLU A 151 26.01 -2.33 16.95
N ASP A 152 26.40 -2.90 18.09
CA ASP A 152 25.63 -3.97 18.73
C ASP A 152 24.46 -3.35 19.49
N THR A 153 23.25 -3.85 19.25
CA THR A 153 22.03 -3.39 19.93
C THR A 153 21.81 -4.08 21.28
N GLY A 154 22.51 -5.19 21.54
CA GLY A 154 22.31 -6.06 22.71
C GLY A 154 21.05 -6.93 22.65
N VAL A 155 20.24 -6.82 21.58
CA VAL A 155 18.99 -7.56 21.44
C VAL A 155 19.29 -8.99 20.96
N VAL A 156 19.00 -9.99 21.79
CA VAL A 156 19.22 -11.41 21.46
C VAL A 156 18.18 -11.90 20.44
N CYS A 157 18.63 -12.41 19.29
CA CYS A 157 17.76 -12.74 18.17
C CYS A 157 18.28 -13.91 17.30
N SER A 158 17.37 -14.75 16.80
CA SER A 158 17.63 -15.84 15.85
C SER A 158 16.92 -15.68 14.50
N SER A 159 15.97 -14.76 14.37
CA SER A 159 15.31 -14.41 13.10
C SER A 159 14.77 -12.99 13.17
N ILE A 160 14.95 -12.22 12.10
CA ILE A 160 14.47 -10.84 12.00
C ILE A 160 13.69 -10.62 10.71
N HIS A 161 12.54 -9.98 10.83
CA HIS A 161 11.69 -9.62 9.72
C HIS A 161 11.16 -8.20 9.91
N SER A 162 10.86 -7.48 8.83
CA SER A 162 10.18 -6.19 8.96
C SER A 162 9.00 -6.05 7.99
N PHE A 163 8.14 -5.11 8.33
CA PHE A 163 7.12 -4.58 7.44
C PHE A 163 6.96 -3.10 7.74
N CYS A 164 7.26 -2.26 6.76
CA CYS A 164 7.35 -0.80 6.91
C CYS A 164 8.32 -0.42 8.06
N GLY A 165 7.82 0.08 9.19
CA GLY A 165 8.62 0.44 10.36
C GLY A 165 8.63 -0.61 11.49
N ARG A 166 7.81 -1.66 11.39
CA ARG A 166 7.69 -2.68 12.44
C ARG A 166 8.58 -3.87 12.17
N VAL A 167 9.08 -4.45 13.25
CA VAL A 167 10.04 -5.54 13.23
C VAL A 167 9.50 -6.69 14.06
N LEU A 168 9.63 -7.89 13.52
CA LEU A 168 9.41 -9.14 14.23
C LEU A 168 10.74 -9.81 14.48
N LEU A 169 10.98 -10.14 15.74
CA LEU A 169 12.15 -10.84 16.23
C LEU A 169 11.74 -12.19 16.81
N GLN A 170 12.53 -13.23 16.55
CA GLN A 170 12.49 -14.46 17.35
C GLN A 170 13.71 -14.48 18.26
N ASN A 171 13.51 -14.67 19.57
CA ASN A 171 14.60 -14.73 20.54
C ASN A 171 15.45 -16.01 20.32
N ALA A 172 16.78 -15.90 20.39
CA ALA A 172 17.66 -17.07 20.23
C ALA A 172 17.70 -17.99 21.46
N ASN A 173 17.43 -17.43 22.64
CA ASN A 173 17.53 -18.14 23.93
C ASN A 173 16.18 -18.67 24.42
N SER A 174 15.08 -18.33 23.76
CA SER A 174 13.75 -18.76 24.14
C SER A 174 12.83 -18.93 22.94
N ASP A 175 11.76 -19.70 23.12
CA ASP A 175 10.68 -19.81 22.14
C ASP A 175 9.76 -18.57 22.24
N GLN A 176 10.33 -17.37 22.12
CA GLN A 176 9.61 -16.10 22.22
C GLN A 176 9.68 -15.36 20.88
N ILE A 177 8.51 -14.91 20.42
CA ILE A 177 8.36 -14.00 19.28
C ILE A 177 8.02 -12.64 19.85
N ILE A 178 8.70 -11.61 19.37
CA ILE A 178 8.60 -10.24 19.83
C ILE A 178 8.35 -9.36 18.61
N VAL A 179 7.36 -8.48 18.68
CA VAL A 179 7.08 -7.46 17.67
C VAL A 179 7.30 -6.11 18.31
N GLY A 180 7.96 -5.22 17.59
CA GLY A 180 8.28 -3.89 18.07
C GLY A 180 8.74 -2.97 16.96
N GLU A 181 9.29 -1.84 17.36
CA GLU A 181 9.86 -0.84 16.46
C GLU A 181 11.34 -0.68 16.78
N LEU A 182 12.16 -0.55 15.74
CA LEU A 182 13.58 -0.22 15.86
C LEU A 182 13.75 1.27 15.55
N ASN A 183 14.34 1.99 16.50
CA ASN A 183 14.79 3.36 16.29
C ASN A 183 16.28 3.44 16.59
N LYS A 184 17.10 3.43 15.53
CA LYS A 184 18.57 3.34 15.60
C LYS A 184 19.01 2.09 16.36
N ASN A 185 19.27 2.17 17.67
CA ASN A 185 19.71 1.04 18.48
C ASN A 185 18.72 0.66 19.57
N GLU A 186 17.60 1.37 19.68
CA GLU A 186 16.58 1.09 20.67
C GLU A 186 15.48 0.26 20.03
N PHE A 187 15.24 -0.93 20.60
CA PHE A 187 14.10 -1.76 20.28
C PHE A 187 13.00 -1.53 21.29
N THR A 188 11.85 -1.03 20.83
CA THR A 188 10.66 -0.86 21.67
C THR A 188 9.68 -1.99 21.40
N GLU A 189 9.55 -2.90 22.37
CA GLU A 189 8.58 -3.99 22.30
C GLU A 189 7.15 -3.43 22.32
N THR A 190 6.33 -3.85 21.35
CA THR A 190 4.89 -3.58 21.30
C THR A 190 4.07 -4.81 21.69
N PHE A 191 4.59 -5.99 21.37
CA PHE A 191 3.90 -7.26 21.59
C PHE A 191 4.92 -8.39 21.76
N SER A 192 4.67 -9.32 22.67
CA SER A 192 5.40 -10.58 22.70
C SER A 192 4.52 -11.76 23.03
N ARG A 193 4.94 -12.93 22.56
CA ARG A 193 4.29 -14.21 22.86
C ARG A 193 5.27 -15.36 22.83
N LYS A 194 4.91 -16.45 23.50
CA LYS A 194 5.57 -17.73 23.30
C LYS A 194 5.19 -18.34 21.94
N GLY A 195 6.18 -18.86 21.21
CA GLY A 195 6.03 -19.50 19.91
C GLY A 195 7.33 -19.52 19.09
N LYS A 196 7.26 -20.13 17.91
CA LYS A 196 8.32 -20.13 16.87
C LYS A 196 7.71 -19.85 15.51
N LEU A 197 8.46 -19.20 14.64
CA LEU A 197 8.12 -19.02 13.24
C LEU A 197 8.31 -20.32 12.45
N ILE A 198 7.54 -20.49 11.39
CA ILE A 198 7.79 -21.50 10.37
C ILE A 198 8.77 -20.93 9.35
N ASN A 199 9.91 -21.58 9.19
CA ASN A 199 10.98 -21.12 8.28
C ASN A 199 10.56 -21.03 6.81
N GLN A 200 9.50 -21.74 6.40
CA GLN A 200 9.01 -21.77 5.02
C GLN A 200 8.14 -20.56 4.66
N CYS A 201 7.71 -19.76 5.65
CA CYS A 201 6.81 -18.61 5.47
C CYS A 201 7.52 -17.26 5.58
N ASN A 202 8.84 -17.25 5.38
CA ASN A 202 9.67 -16.06 5.56
C ASN A 202 9.63 -15.08 4.39
N PHE A 203 8.86 -15.40 3.34
CA PHE A 203 8.66 -14.61 2.12
C PHE A 203 7.39 -13.76 2.25
N SER A 204 7.45 -12.68 3.03
CA SER A 204 6.27 -11.88 3.29
C SER A 204 6.59 -10.41 3.49
N ASN A 205 6.78 -9.73 2.37
CA ASN A 205 6.69 -8.27 2.32
C ASN A 205 5.27 -7.73 2.60
N LEU A 206 4.32 -8.60 2.93
CA LEU A 206 2.99 -8.25 3.46
C LEU A 206 2.96 -8.11 4.98
N GLY A 207 4.05 -8.41 5.68
CA GLY A 207 4.06 -8.36 7.14
C GLY A 207 3.19 -9.44 7.79
N ILE A 208 2.95 -10.56 7.11
CA ILE A 208 2.18 -11.69 7.63
C ILE A 208 3.11 -12.89 7.84
N TYR A 209 3.21 -13.40 9.07
CA TYR A 209 4.12 -14.48 9.43
C TYR A 209 3.39 -15.64 10.10
N GLN A 210 3.71 -16.87 9.71
CA GLN A 210 3.12 -18.07 10.29
C GLN A 210 3.98 -18.63 11.42
N THR A 211 3.33 -19.04 12.50
CA THR A 211 3.96 -19.75 13.62
C THR A 211 3.76 -21.26 13.52
N ILE A 212 4.60 -22.04 14.21
CA ILE A 212 4.53 -23.52 14.21
C ILE A 212 3.17 -24.03 14.72
N ASP A 213 2.52 -23.30 15.63
CA ASP A 213 1.17 -23.61 16.12
C ASP A 213 0.05 -23.16 15.16
N ASN A 214 0.37 -22.98 13.88
CA ASN A 214 -0.55 -22.64 12.79
C ASN A 214 -1.33 -21.33 13.02
N LYS A 215 -0.69 -20.32 13.62
CA LYS A 215 -1.25 -18.98 13.77
C LYS A 215 -0.54 -18.00 12.84
N LEU A 216 -1.25 -16.95 12.45
CA LEU A 216 -0.69 -15.82 11.73
C LEU A 216 -0.42 -14.67 12.68
N ILE A 217 0.73 -14.03 12.51
CA ILE A 217 1.07 -12.75 13.11
C ILE A 217 1.01 -11.71 12.02
N ASN A 218 0.15 -10.71 12.20
CA ASN A 218 0.07 -9.55 11.32
C ASN A 218 0.87 -8.40 11.92
N LEU A 219 1.99 -8.02 11.30
CA LEU A 219 2.84 -6.93 11.79
C LEU A 219 2.13 -5.59 11.77
N ARG A 220 1.25 -5.33 10.79
CA ARG A 220 0.49 -4.09 10.72
C ARG A 220 -0.41 -3.88 11.95
N THR A 221 -1.11 -4.92 12.38
CA THR A 221 -2.07 -4.80 13.50
C THR A 221 -1.53 -5.31 14.82
N CYS A 222 -0.37 -5.97 14.82
CA CYS A 222 0.15 -6.77 15.94
C CYS A 222 -0.84 -7.83 16.46
N GLN A 223 -1.81 -8.23 15.62
CA GLN A 223 -2.80 -9.23 15.99
C GLN A 223 -2.36 -10.63 15.58
N VAL A 224 -2.83 -11.59 16.37
CA VAL A 224 -2.67 -13.02 16.09
C VAL A 224 -4.02 -13.59 15.68
N SER A 225 -4.07 -14.25 14.53
CA SER A 225 -5.26 -14.94 14.04
C SER A 225 -4.98 -16.42 13.77
N GLN A 226 -6.04 -17.22 13.70
CA GLN A 226 -5.93 -18.61 13.28
C GLN A 226 -5.70 -18.67 11.76
N LEU A 227 -4.76 -19.52 11.32
CA LEU A 227 -4.59 -19.78 9.89
C LEU A 227 -5.58 -20.88 9.45
N GLU A 228 -6.30 -20.62 8.37
CA GLU A 228 -7.04 -21.66 7.65
C GLU A 228 -6.09 -22.71 7.09
N GLU A 229 -6.37 -23.99 7.35
CA GLU A 229 -5.63 -25.11 6.78
C GLU A 229 -5.96 -25.28 5.30
N LYS A 230 -5.12 -24.68 4.44
CA LYS A 230 -5.16 -24.88 2.98
C LYS A 230 -3.76 -24.98 2.42
N GLU A 231 -3.60 -25.73 1.33
CA GLU A 231 -2.33 -25.79 0.60
C GLU A 231 -1.95 -24.38 0.14
N ARG A 232 -0.80 -23.87 0.60
CA ARG A 232 -0.32 -22.53 0.27
C ARG A 232 0.68 -22.61 -0.87
N LYS A 233 0.48 -21.80 -1.91
CA LYS A 233 1.36 -21.61 -3.06
C LYS A 233 1.76 -20.14 -3.13
N GLN A 234 2.90 -19.85 -3.76
CA GLN A 234 3.31 -18.47 -4.03
C GLN A 234 2.50 -17.91 -5.20
N PHE A 235 1.97 -16.71 -5.02
CA PHE A 235 1.22 -15.95 -6.01
C PHE A 235 1.89 -14.61 -6.28
N TYR A 236 1.69 -14.09 -7.49
CA TYR A 236 2.14 -12.75 -7.84
C TYR A 236 1.12 -11.69 -7.39
N ASN A 237 1.66 -10.62 -6.80
CA ASN A 237 0.95 -9.41 -6.48
C ASN A 237 1.68 -8.22 -7.13
N LYS A 238 0.92 -7.33 -7.80
CA LYS A 238 1.50 -6.19 -8.54
C LYS A 238 2.24 -5.18 -7.67
N VAL A 239 1.99 -5.16 -6.35
CA VAL A 239 2.63 -4.25 -5.40
C VAL A 239 3.66 -5.00 -4.56
N PHE A 240 3.31 -6.21 -4.15
CA PHE A 240 4.06 -7.02 -3.20
C PHE A 240 4.87 -8.15 -3.86
N GLY A 241 5.02 -8.21 -5.19
CA GLY A 241 5.77 -9.30 -5.82
C GLY A 241 5.22 -10.67 -5.44
N ALA A 242 6.09 -11.63 -5.12
CA ALA A 242 5.69 -12.96 -4.70
C ALA A 242 5.24 -13.01 -3.23
N THR A 243 4.07 -13.61 -2.99
CA THR A 243 3.48 -13.79 -1.65
C THR A 243 2.72 -15.10 -1.52
N ILE A 244 2.71 -15.68 -0.31
CA ILE A 244 1.91 -16.86 0.05
C ILE A 244 0.57 -16.50 0.73
N PHE A 245 0.35 -15.20 1.00
CA PHE A 245 -0.79 -14.65 1.72
C PHE A 245 -1.52 -13.56 0.92
N PRO A 246 -1.89 -13.80 -0.36
CA PRO A 246 -2.46 -12.78 -1.22
C PRO A 246 -3.76 -12.17 -0.67
N GLU A 247 -4.51 -12.90 0.16
CA GLU A 247 -5.77 -12.42 0.75
C GLU A 247 -5.59 -11.25 1.74
N PHE A 248 -4.36 -10.99 2.21
CA PHE A 248 -4.06 -9.87 3.10
C PHE A 248 -3.61 -8.61 2.35
N ALA A 249 -3.36 -8.68 1.04
CA ALA A 249 -2.78 -7.58 0.28
C ALA A 249 -3.59 -6.28 0.39
N GLU A 250 -4.91 -6.34 0.26
CA GLU A 250 -5.78 -5.17 0.36
C GLU A 250 -5.72 -4.49 1.73
N GLN A 251 -5.53 -5.28 2.80
CA GLN A 251 -5.42 -4.74 4.16
C GLN A 251 -4.09 -4.04 4.40
N GLN A 252 -3.03 -4.45 3.68
CA GLN A 252 -1.67 -3.96 3.89
C GLN A 252 -1.28 -2.82 2.94
N ILE A 253 -1.95 -2.73 1.78
CA ILE A 253 -1.53 -1.86 0.68
C ILE A 253 -1.44 -0.37 1.05
N ALA A 254 -2.38 0.13 1.86
CA ALA A 254 -2.42 1.56 2.20
C ALA A 254 -1.21 1.98 3.05
N GLU A 255 -0.85 1.18 4.06
CA GLU A 255 0.30 1.44 4.94
C GLU A 255 1.61 1.28 4.17
N TYR A 256 1.71 0.24 3.35
CA TYR A 256 2.88 0.03 2.49
C TYR A 256 3.05 1.14 1.46
N ALA A 257 1.96 1.62 0.85
CA ALA A 257 2.00 2.75 -0.08
C ALA A 257 2.48 4.04 0.59
N GLU A 258 2.03 4.32 1.82
CA GLU A 258 2.50 5.46 2.59
C GLU A 258 3.98 5.34 2.92
N PHE A 259 4.43 4.14 3.32
CA PHE A 259 5.83 3.84 3.56
C PHE A 259 6.69 4.09 2.30
N LEU A 260 6.31 3.51 1.16
CA LEU A 260 7.03 3.71 -0.10
C LEU A 260 7.00 5.19 -0.53
N ARG A 261 5.90 5.90 -0.32
CA ARG A 261 5.82 7.35 -0.64
C ARG A 261 6.82 8.17 0.17
N LYS A 262 7.00 7.85 1.46
CA LYS A 262 8.03 8.50 2.29
C LYS A 262 9.42 8.17 1.75
N GLN A 263 9.71 6.89 1.50
CA GLN A 263 10.99 6.45 0.95
C GLN A 263 11.30 7.12 -0.40
N TYR A 264 10.32 7.23 -1.30
CA TYR A 264 10.50 7.85 -2.62
C TYR A 264 10.96 9.31 -2.56
N LYS A 265 10.51 10.08 -1.57
CA LYS A 265 10.87 11.50 -1.43
C LYS A 265 12.35 11.69 -1.13
N ASP A 266 12.94 10.75 -0.41
CA ASP A 266 14.32 10.82 0.06
C ASP A 266 15.28 9.94 -0.77
N ASP A 267 14.77 9.34 -1.84
CA ASP A 267 15.48 8.40 -2.70
C ASP A 267 15.70 8.97 -4.10
N GLY A 268 16.85 9.65 -4.28
CA GLY A 268 17.22 10.27 -5.54
C GLY A 268 17.35 9.29 -6.70
N TYR A 269 17.65 8.01 -6.44
CA TYR A 269 17.68 6.99 -7.48
C TYR A 269 16.26 6.63 -7.93
N ALA A 270 15.36 6.36 -6.99
CA ALA A 270 13.97 6.03 -7.29
C ALA A 270 13.26 7.12 -8.10
N GLN A 271 13.61 8.39 -7.85
CA GLN A 271 13.08 9.54 -8.59
C GLN A 271 13.50 9.57 -10.06
N GLN A 272 14.65 8.95 -10.39
CA GLN A 272 15.17 8.87 -11.76
C GLN A 272 14.66 7.64 -12.51
N VAL A 273 14.28 6.58 -11.80
CA VAL A 273 13.79 5.34 -12.40
C VAL A 273 12.35 5.51 -12.91
N LYS A 274 12.08 4.99 -14.10
CA LYS A 274 10.74 4.94 -14.67
C LYS A 274 9.86 3.95 -13.88
N VAL A 275 9.08 4.48 -12.94
CA VAL A 275 8.05 3.72 -12.22
C VAL A 275 6.78 3.51 -13.09
N SER A 276 6.10 2.38 -12.91
CA SER A 276 4.85 2.06 -13.62
C SER A 276 3.72 3.05 -13.28
N ASN A 277 2.69 3.13 -14.12
CA ASN A 277 1.56 4.03 -13.87
C ASN A 277 0.79 3.65 -12.60
N GLU A 278 0.63 2.36 -12.32
CA GLU A 278 0.02 1.82 -11.12
C GLU A 278 0.81 2.25 -9.88
N MET A 279 2.15 2.14 -9.92
CA MET A 279 3.01 2.60 -8.83
C MET A 279 2.94 4.12 -8.67
N LYS A 280 2.92 4.89 -9.76
CA LYS A 280 2.73 6.35 -9.68
C LYS A 280 1.41 6.72 -9.01
N LEU A 281 0.32 6.04 -9.37
CA LEU A 281 -1.00 6.21 -8.74
C LEU A 281 -0.95 5.84 -7.25
N LEU A 282 -0.33 4.71 -6.91
CA LEU A 282 -0.17 4.25 -5.52
C LEU A 282 0.61 5.26 -4.66
N LEU A 283 1.70 5.80 -5.23
CA LEU A 283 2.56 6.78 -4.58
C LEU A 283 1.96 8.20 -4.59
N GLY A 284 0.89 8.44 -5.35
CA GLY A 284 0.31 9.77 -5.51
C GLY A 284 1.20 10.73 -6.31
N LEU A 285 2.07 10.20 -7.18
CA LEU A 285 3.01 10.96 -8.02
C LEU A 285 2.38 11.48 -9.31
N THR A 286 1.10 11.20 -9.55
CA THR A 286 0.35 11.74 -10.68
C THR A 286 -0.12 13.16 -10.38
N GLU A 287 0.82 14.08 -10.15
CA GLU A 287 0.55 15.51 -10.26
C GLU A 287 0.58 15.90 -11.75
N ASN A 288 -0.42 16.65 -12.22
CA ASN A 288 -0.55 17.26 -13.56
C ASN A 288 -1.22 16.53 -14.74
N GLN A 289 -1.62 15.26 -14.67
CA GLN A 289 -2.41 14.67 -15.78
C GLN A 289 -3.93 14.80 -15.62
N PHE A 290 -4.45 14.92 -14.39
CA PHE A 290 -5.89 15.05 -14.15
C PHE A 290 -6.37 16.51 -14.12
N GLN A 291 -5.57 17.45 -13.61
CA GLN A 291 -5.93 18.89 -13.60
C GLN A 291 -5.89 19.51 -15.01
N ASN A 292 -4.83 19.28 -15.79
CA ASN A 292 -4.74 19.85 -17.14
C ASN A 292 -5.80 19.29 -18.09
N LYS A 293 -6.14 17.99 -18.01
CA LYS A 293 -7.23 17.41 -18.81
C LYS A 293 -8.60 17.90 -18.38
N ALA A 294 -8.86 18.11 -17.09
CA ALA A 294 -10.13 18.66 -16.64
C ALA A 294 -10.29 20.13 -17.03
N GLU A 295 -9.20 20.91 -17.05
CA GLU A 295 -9.22 22.33 -17.39
C GLU A 295 -9.28 22.59 -18.90
N GLU A 296 -8.53 21.86 -19.74
CA GLU A 296 -8.70 21.87 -21.20
C GLU A 296 -10.12 21.44 -21.60
N PHE A 297 -10.68 20.46 -20.90
CA PHE A 297 -12.02 19.91 -21.18
C PHE A 297 -13.16 20.81 -20.67
N ILE A 298 -12.96 21.56 -19.58
CA ILE A 298 -13.87 22.64 -19.16
C ILE A 298 -13.86 23.78 -20.19
N GLU A 299 -12.72 24.08 -20.80
CA GLU A 299 -12.66 25.06 -21.91
C GLU A 299 -13.35 24.55 -23.18
N GLU A 300 -13.23 23.26 -23.54
CA GLU A 300 -14.02 22.67 -24.64
C GLU A 300 -15.54 22.72 -24.37
N LEU A 301 -15.96 22.51 -23.12
CA LEU A 301 -17.36 22.62 -22.69
C LEU A 301 -17.90 24.05 -22.74
N LYS A 302 -17.05 25.06 -22.51
CA LYS A 302 -17.39 26.47 -22.69
C LYS A 302 -17.57 26.84 -24.16
N GLN A 303 -16.94 26.11 -25.10
CA GLN A 303 -16.98 26.36 -26.55
C GLN A 303 -18.20 25.75 -27.29
N GLN A 304 -19.26 25.37 -26.58
CA GLN A 304 -20.65 25.20 -27.06
C GLN A 304 -20.96 24.13 -28.14
N LYS A 305 -20.06 23.20 -28.50
CA LYS A 305 -20.45 22.02 -29.30
C LYS A 305 -20.78 20.83 -28.40
N ILE A 306 -21.92 20.89 -27.73
CA ILE A 306 -22.35 19.82 -26.80
C ILE A 306 -22.89 18.62 -27.60
N ASN A 307 -22.23 17.47 -27.45
CA ASN A 307 -22.70 16.15 -27.90
C ASN A 307 -23.09 15.30 -26.66
N LEU A 308 -24.15 14.49 -26.75
CA LEU A 308 -24.60 13.55 -25.71
C LEU A 308 -23.48 12.60 -25.23
N GLU A 309 -22.59 12.19 -26.13
CA GLU A 309 -21.42 11.37 -25.78
C GLU A 309 -20.49 12.08 -24.78
N LEU A 310 -20.39 13.41 -24.87
CA LEU A 310 -19.57 14.24 -23.98
C LEU A 310 -20.22 14.32 -22.59
N ILE A 311 -21.54 14.46 -22.52
CA ILE A 311 -22.30 14.47 -21.26
C ILE A 311 -22.17 13.12 -20.54
N GLN A 312 -22.28 12.00 -21.27
CA GLN A 312 -22.10 10.66 -20.70
C GLN A 312 -20.69 10.46 -20.14
N LYS A 313 -19.66 10.98 -20.82
CA LYS A 313 -18.28 10.97 -20.30
C LYS A 313 -18.15 11.76 -19.00
N ILE A 314 -18.84 12.90 -18.86
CA ILE A 314 -18.85 13.68 -17.61
C ILE A 314 -19.50 12.85 -16.50
N VAL A 315 -20.65 12.24 -16.76
CA VAL A 315 -21.41 11.45 -15.79
C VAL A 315 -20.58 10.30 -15.22
N ILE A 316 -19.77 9.65 -16.06
CA ILE A 316 -18.82 8.59 -15.65
C ILE A 316 -17.70 9.14 -14.73
N GLN A 317 -17.30 10.40 -14.91
CA GLN A 317 -16.24 11.03 -14.12
C GLN A 317 -16.72 11.72 -12.84
N LEU A 318 -18.03 11.97 -12.68
CA LEU A 318 -18.60 12.64 -11.50
C LEU A 318 -18.14 12.07 -10.15
N PRO A 319 -18.02 10.73 -9.95
CA PRO A 319 -17.55 10.17 -8.67
C PRO A 319 -16.12 10.56 -8.30
N LYS A 320 -15.33 11.06 -9.26
CA LYS A 320 -13.92 11.42 -9.12
C LYS A 320 -13.71 12.93 -8.96
N LEU A 321 -14.77 13.73 -9.01
CA LEU A 321 -14.67 15.18 -8.86
C LEU A 321 -14.72 15.55 -7.38
N ASP A 322 -13.75 16.34 -6.92
CA ASP A 322 -13.71 16.85 -5.55
C ASP A 322 -14.86 17.83 -5.25
N SER A 323 -15.45 18.45 -6.28
CA SER A 323 -16.58 19.39 -6.17
C SER A 323 -17.33 19.59 -7.49
N PHE A 324 -18.63 19.91 -7.39
CA PHE A 324 -19.50 20.21 -8.54
C PHE A 324 -19.56 21.71 -8.87
N LYS A 325 -18.88 22.58 -8.12
CA LYS A 325 -18.91 24.05 -8.34
C LYS A 325 -18.50 24.47 -9.76
N LYS A 326 -17.53 23.77 -10.37
CA LYS A 326 -17.12 24.05 -11.75
C LYS A 326 -18.20 23.68 -12.77
N LEU A 327 -19.07 22.71 -12.47
CA LEU A 327 -20.20 22.33 -13.32
C LEU A 327 -21.32 23.38 -13.30
N GLU A 328 -21.45 24.15 -12.21
CA GLU A 328 -22.43 25.24 -12.11
C GLU A 328 -22.10 26.42 -13.05
N GLN A 329 -20.83 26.55 -13.46
CA GLN A 329 -20.36 27.57 -14.40
C GLN A 329 -20.66 27.21 -15.87
N LEU A 330 -21.19 26.02 -16.13
CA LEU A 330 -21.59 25.60 -17.47
C LEU A 330 -22.84 26.36 -17.95
N SER A 331 -23.05 26.34 -19.28
CA SER A 331 -24.27 26.89 -19.88
C SER A 331 -25.51 26.21 -19.31
N ASP A 332 -26.65 26.93 -19.27
CA ASP A 332 -27.90 26.37 -18.77
C ASP A 332 -28.32 25.11 -19.53
N LYS A 333 -28.07 25.07 -20.84
CA LYS A 333 -28.31 23.88 -21.68
C LYS A 333 -27.47 22.67 -21.23
N SER A 334 -26.18 22.86 -20.95
CA SER A 334 -25.30 21.79 -20.45
C SER A 334 -25.72 21.32 -19.06
N LYS A 335 -26.10 22.26 -18.19
CA LYS A 335 -26.57 21.96 -16.84
C LYS A 335 -27.85 21.12 -16.88
N CYS A 336 -28.80 21.45 -17.77
CA CYS A 336 -30.02 20.66 -17.95
C CYS A 336 -29.72 19.22 -18.41
N LEU A 337 -28.84 19.04 -19.40
CA LEU A 337 -28.46 17.70 -19.87
C LEU A 337 -27.75 16.86 -18.79
N LEU A 338 -26.89 17.51 -17.99
CA LEU A 338 -26.25 16.85 -16.85
C LEU A 338 -27.27 16.45 -15.78
N VAL A 339 -28.25 17.32 -15.50
CA VAL A 339 -29.34 17.00 -14.56
C VAL A 339 -30.12 15.78 -15.03
N GLU A 340 -30.47 15.71 -16.32
CA GLU A 340 -31.17 14.58 -16.91
C GLU A 340 -30.36 13.27 -16.78
N GLU A 341 -29.08 13.28 -17.14
CA GLU A 341 -28.24 12.07 -17.04
C GLU A 341 -27.95 11.66 -15.60
N ILE A 342 -27.69 12.61 -14.69
CA ILE A 342 -27.51 12.31 -13.26
C ILE A 342 -28.78 11.71 -12.67
N SER A 343 -29.96 12.17 -13.12
CA SER A 343 -31.25 11.64 -12.65
C SER A 343 -31.44 10.16 -13.00
N LYS A 344 -30.76 9.66 -14.03
CA LYS A 344 -30.75 8.21 -14.34
C LYS A 344 -30.05 7.41 -13.25
N THR A 345 -29.01 7.98 -12.63
CA THR A 345 -28.20 7.35 -11.57
C THR A 345 -27.98 8.31 -10.37
N PRO A 346 -29.00 8.56 -9.53
CA PRO A 346 -28.96 9.64 -8.53
C PRO A 346 -27.86 9.51 -7.46
N ILE A 347 -27.32 8.29 -7.25
CA ILE A 347 -26.19 8.05 -6.34
C ILE A 347 -24.93 8.82 -6.74
N LEU A 348 -24.83 9.30 -7.98
CA LEU A 348 -23.75 10.17 -8.44
C LEU A 348 -23.73 11.54 -7.74
N LEU A 349 -24.80 11.92 -7.04
CA LEU A 349 -24.83 13.10 -6.17
C LEU A 349 -24.18 12.86 -4.79
N LYS A 350 -23.61 11.68 -4.54
CA LYS A 350 -22.93 11.38 -3.28
C LYS A 350 -21.68 12.26 -3.12
N GLY A 351 -21.68 13.10 -2.07
CA GLY A 351 -20.62 14.09 -1.83
C GLY A 351 -20.79 15.39 -2.63
N CYS A 352 -21.88 15.55 -3.38
CA CYS A 352 -22.17 16.78 -4.12
C CYS A 352 -22.39 17.96 -3.14
N GLN A 353 -21.58 19.00 -3.30
CA GLN A 353 -21.70 20.26 -2.54
C GLN A 353 -22.49 21.34 -3.30
N SER A 354 -22.89 21.07 -4.53
CA SER A 354 -23.67 22.01 -5.36
C SER A 354 -25.15 21.93 -4.98
N GLN A 355 -25.70 23.01 -4.42
CA GLN A 355 -27.13 23.13 -4.17
C GLN A 355 -27.93 23.05 -5.48
N PHE A 356 -27.42 23.64 -6.57
CA PHE A 356 -28.11 23.67 -7.86
C PHE A 356 -28.41 22.27 -8.41
N PHE A 357 -27.39 21.42 -8.59
CA PHE A 357 -27.57 20.06 -9.11
C PHE A 357 -28.43 19.19 -8.20
N PHE A 358 -28.34 19.40 -6.88
CA PHE A 358 -29.15 18.66 -5.92
C PHE A 358 -30.64 19.01 -6.06
N GLU A 359 -30.97 20.30 -6.12
CA GLU A 359 -32.34 20.77 -6.31
C GLU A 359 -32.89 20.36 -7.67
N ARG A 360 -32.12 20.55 -8.74
CA ARG A 360 -32.59 20.29 -10.11
C ARG A 360 -32.79 18.81 -10.39
N VAL A 361 -31.92 17.93 -9.92
CA VAL A 361 -32.14 16.47 -10.01
C VAL A 361 -33.35 16.06 -9.16
N GLY A 362 -33.52 16.66 -7.97
CA GLY A 362 -34.73 16.45 -7.17
C GLY A 362 -36.01 16.85 -7.90
N CYS A 363 -36.05 18.04 -8.49
CA CYS A 363 -37.18 18.51 -9.29
C CYS A 363 -37.45 17.60 -10.51
N PHE A 364 -36.39 17.16 -11.20
CA PHE A 364 -36.48 16.27 -12.35
C PHE A 364 -37.12 14.93 -11.95
N LEU A 365 -36.63 14.30 -10.89
CA LEU A 365 -37.17 13.04 -10.36
C LEU A 365 -38.60 13.16 -9.81
N LEU A 366 -39.04 14.35 -9.39
CA LEU A 366 -40.40 14.59 -8.91
C LEU A 366 -41.41 14.75 -10.06
N ASN A 367 -40.99 15.32 -11.20
CA ASN A 367 -41.88 15.67 -12.30
C ASN A 367 -41.95 14.61 -13.42
N GLU A 368 -41.00 13.68 -13.50
CA GLU A 368 -40.91 12.72 -14.60
C GLU A 368 -41.38 11.28 -14.29
N GLU A 369 -41.50 10.46 -15.35
CA GLU A 369 -41.71 8.99 -15.37
C GLU A 369 -40.57 8.18 -14.71
N SER A 370 -39.79 8.80 -13.82
CA SER A 370 -38.71 8.16 -13.08
C SER A 370 -39.22 6.97 -12.28
N SER A 371 -38.44 5.90 -12.26
CA SER A 371 -38.79 4.68 -11.53
C SER A 371 -38.82 4.91 -10.01
N ILE A 372 -39.64 4.11 -9.30
CA ILE A 372 -39.67 4.09 -7.82
C ILE A 372 -38.27 3.86 -7.24
N THR A 373 -37.44 3.05 -7.92
CA THR A 373 -36.05 2.78 -7.53
C THR A 373 -35.18 4.03 -7.57
N GLN A 374 -35.29 4.85 -8.62
CA GLN A 374 -34.55 6.12 -8.74
C GLN A 374 -34.98 7.12 -7.67
N LYS A 375 -36.30 7.27 -7.45
CA LYS A 375 -36.86 8.15 -6.41
C LYS A 375 -36.40 7.73 -5.01
N ASN A 376 -36.42 6.44 -4.71
CA ASN A 376 -35.95 5.89 -3.42
C ASN A 376 -34.44 6.05 -3.21
N SER A 377 -33.64 5.89 -4.28
CA SER A 377 -32.19 6.11 -4.23
C SER A 377 -31.87 7.56 -3.88
N PHE A 378 -32.54 8.52 -4.51
CA PHE A 378 -32.40 9.94 -4.22
C PHE A 378 -32.86 10.29 -2.80
N ALA A 379 -34.05 9.82 -2.38
CA ALA A 379 -34.59 10.11 -1.05
C ALA A 379 -33.68 9.62 0.09
N LYS A 380 -33.12 8.40 -0.03
CA LYS A 380 -32.15 7.87 0.95
C LYS A 380 -30.93 8.78 1.11
N HIS A 381 -30.46 9.35 0.00
CA HIS A 381 -29.30 10.23 -0.01
C HIS A 381 -29.64 11.63 0.54
N THR A 382 -30.82 12.16 0.22
CA THR A 382 -31.33 13.43 0.76
C THR A 382 -31.55 13.39 2.26
N ILE A 383 -32.10 12.28 2.80
CA ILE A 383 -32.27 12.08 4.24
C ILE A 383 -30.91 12.03 4.95
N LEU A 384 -29.90 11.42 4.33
CA LEU A 384 -28.54 11.38 4.88
C LEU A 384 -27.91 12.78 4.95
N MET A 385 -28.08 13.60 3.90
CA MET A 385 -27.60 14.97 3.85
C MET A 385 -28.35 15.90 4.81
N ALA A 386 -29.67 15.74 4.93
CA ALA A 386 -30.49 16.47 5.90
C ALA A 386 -30.11 16.11 7.34
N ALA A 387 -29.88 14.82 7.64
CA ALA A 387 -29.39 14.38 8.95
C ALA A 387 -28.01 14.97 9.26
N LEU A 388 -27.07 14.96 8.31
CA LEU A 388 -25.75 15.58 8.47
C LEU A 388 -25.84 17.09 8.73
N ASN A 389 -26.72 17.81 8.02
CA ASN A 389 -26.92 19.25 8.21
C ASN A 389 -27.66 19.59 9.50
N THR A 390 -28.58 18.74 9.94
CA THR A 390 -29.33 18.93 11.21
C THR A 390 -28.43 18.65 12.42
N ILE A 391 -27.44 17.76 12.30
CA ILE A 391 -26.46 17.47 13.35
C ILE A 391 -25.34 18.53 13.38
N THR A 392 -24.88 19.03 12.23
CA THR A 392 -23.74 19.97 12.16
C THR A 392 -24.09 21.43 12.44
N LYS A 393 -25.30 21.91 12.09
CA LYS A 393 -25.71 23.32 12.33
C LYS A 393 -25.76 23.71 13.83
N PRO A 394 -26.32 22.89 14.74
CA PRO A 394 -26.31 23.20 16.17
C PRO A 394 -24.89 23.18 16.78
N LEU A 395 -24.02 22.30 16.26
CA LEU A 395 -22.62 22.19 16.68
C LEU A 395 -21.80 23.42 16.25
N LEU A 396 -22.04 23.98 15.06
CA LEU A 396 -21.41 25.24 14.61
C LEU A 396 -21.93 26.46 15.38
N ASN A 397 -23.23 26.55 15.66
CA ASN A 397 -23.80 27.66 16.42
C ASN A 397 -23.39 27.66 17.90
N SER A 398 -23.11 26.49 18.48
CA SER A 398 -22.58 26.38 19.86
C SER A 398 -21.09 26.68 19.98
N MET A 399 -20.35 26.71 18.86
CA MET A 399 -18.93 27.11 18.79
C MET A 399 -18.74 28.60 18.47
N GLN A 400 -19.76 29.32 18.01
CA GLN A 400 -19.69 30.77 17.76
C GLN A 400 -20.15 31.63 18.96
N HIS A 401 -20.67 30.99 20.01
CA HIS A 401 -21.04 31.65 21.29
C HIS A 401 -20.22 31.15 22.48
N LYS A 402 -19.03 30.60 22.22
CA LYS A 402 -17.92 30.43 23.16
C LYS A 402 -16.70 31.11 22.57
#